data_AF-A0A2E1KEE2-F1
#
_entry.id   AF-A0A2E1KEE2-F1
#
_cell.length_a   1.000
_cell.length_b   1.000
_cell.length_c   1.000
_cell.angle_alpha   90.00
_cell.angle_beta   90.00
_cell.angle_gamma   90.00
#
_symmetry.space_group_name_H-M   'P 1'
#
loop_
_entity.id
_entity.type
_entity.pdbx_description
1 polymer ?
#
loop_
_entity_poly.entity_id
_entity_poly.type
_entity_poly.pdbx_seq_one_letter_code
_entity_poly.pdbx_strand_id
1 'polypeptide(L)'
;MNNNVDLLSPFPQELVKKAPAGKFGDYVPHANYVERLRDSGVKYSWSCEPVYGTHNGEKRIVGAKGTITIEGMGSYDGFGDVDTFKLGNAKFNDGNNLKDAESDAFKRACMRFGLGVELWSGSKQTEEEHSAAGGSSNGYVPKPYTEEDAAKDAKVEVTKVDMRKKENKLSTEDKAAHDAIMDSILGTEA
;
A
#
# COMPACT_ATOMS: atom_id res chain seq x y z
N MET A 1 -7.02 -20.08 33.59
CA MET A 1 -7.88 -18.90 33.77
C MET A 1 -8.44 -18.58 32.39
N ASN A 2 -9.72 -18.86 32.15
CA ASN A 2 -10.37 -18.53 30.89
C ASN A 2 -10.87 -17.10 30.99
N ASN A 3 -9.95 -16.14 30.88
CA ASN A 3 -10.35 -14.76 30.59
C ASN A 3 -10.68 -14.72 29.10
N ASN A 4 -11.86 -15.22 28.73
CA ASN A 4 -12.34 -15.14 27.36
C ASN A 4 -12.61 -13.66 27.07
N VAL A 5 -11.66 -13.00 26.44
CA VAL A 5 -11.83 -11.62 26.02
C VAL A 5 -12.85 -11.65 24.89
N ASP A 6 -13.90 -10.82 24.98
CA ASP A 6 -14.87 -10.70 23.89
C ASP A 6 -14.14 -10.18 22.65
N LEU A 7 -14.12 -11.01 21.60
CA LEU A 7 -13.41 -10.74 20.35
C LEU A 7 -13.77 -9.33 19.87
N LEU A 8 -15.06 -9.02 19.75
CA LEU A 8 -15.55 -7.81 19.10
C LEU A 8 -15.68 -6.60 20.02
N SER A 9 -15.28 -6.72 21.28
CA SER A 9 -15.24 -5.57 22.18
C SER A 9 -14.20 -4.53 21.72
N PRO A 10 -14.44 -3.23 21.92
CA PRO A 10 -13.45 -2.20 21.59
C PRO A 10 -12.07 -2.48 22.20
N PHE A 11 -11.00 -2.08 21.51
CA PHE A 11 -9.67 -2.10 22.10
C PHE A 11 -9.60 -1.09 23.27
N PRO A 12 -8.92 -1.45 24.38
CA PRO A 12 -8.64 -0.50 25.44
C PRO A 12 -7.87 0.72 24.91
N GLN A 13 -8.25 1.91 25.36
CA GLN A 13 -7.71 3.18 24.85
C GLN A 13 -6.20 3.32 25.07
N GLU A 14 -5.63 2.65 26.08
CA GLU A 14 -4.20 2.59 26.33
C GLU A 14 -3.39 1.84 25.27
N LEU A 15 -4.04 0.99 24.46
CA LEU A 15 -3.41 0.29 23.33
C LEU A 15 -3.48 1.11 22.05
N VAL A 16 -4.31 2.15 22.02
CA VAL A 16 -4.55 3.01 20.86
C VAL A 16 -3.41 4.01 20.73
N LYS A 17 -2.72 3.97 19.59
CA LYS A 17 -1.62 4.87 19.25
C LYS A 17 -2.04 5.85 18.18
N LYS A 18 -1.53 7.07 18.26
CA LYS A 18 -1.71 8.08 17.20
C LYS A 18 -0.89 7.68 15.98
N ALA A 19 -1.47 7.80 14.78
CA ALA A 19 -0.71 7.65 13.56
C ALA A 19 0.43 8.69 13.48
N PRO A 20 1.55 8.36 12.80
CA PRO A 20 2.56 9.34 12.45
C PRO A 20 1.97 10.53 11.68
N ALA A 21 2.61 11.70 11.79
CA ALA A 21 2.17 12.91 11.10
C ALA A 21 2.01 12.65 9.58
N GLY A 22 0.84 13.00 9.04
CA GLY A 22 0.49 12.81 7.63
C GLY A 22 -0.16 11.46 7.29
N LYS A 23 -0.28 10.53 8.25
CA LYS A 23 -1.07 9.30 8.11
C LYS A 23 -2.39 9.41 8.87
N PHE A 24 -3.41 8.76 8.34
CA PHE A 24 -4.76 8.80 8.89
C PHE A 24 -4.95 7.80 10.05
N GLY A 25 -5.84 8.17 10.97
CA GLY A 25 -6.43 7.26 11.95
C GLY A 25 -5.60 7.04 13.21
N ASP A 26 -6.27 6.61 14.27
CA ASP A 26 -5.58 5.98 15.38
C ASP A 26 -5.38 4.50 15.03
N TYR A 27 -4.33 3.86 15.56
CA TYR A 27 -4.05 2.46 15.27
C TYR A 27 -3.71 1.67 16.52
N VAL A 28 -4.04 0.39 16.49
CA VAL A 28 -3.59 -0.59 17.48
C VAL A 28 -2.49 -1.45 16.84
N PRO A 29 -1.38 -1.74 17.55
CA PRO A 29 -0.31 -2.59 17.03
C PRO A 29 -0.81 -3.99 16.65
N HIS A 30 -0.23 -4.55 15.59
CA HIS A 30 -0.55 -5.90 15.10
C HIS A 30 -0.52 -6.98 16.19
N ALA A 31 0.46 -6.92 17.10
CA ALA A 31 0.58 -7.89 18.20
C ALA A 31 -0.69 -7.98 19.06
N ASN A 32 -1.38 -6.86 19.29
CA ASN A 32 -2.59 -6.84 20.11
C ASN A 32 -3.80 -7.45 19.39
N TYR A 33 -3.85 -7.44 18.06
CA TYR A 33 -4.84 -8.20 17.30
C TYR A 33 -4.62 -9.70 17.45
N VAL A 34 -3.36 -10.15 17.39
CA VAL A 34 -2.99 -11.56 17.58
C VAL A 34 -3.30 -12.03 19.00
N GLU A 35 -2.97 -11.22 20.02
CA GLU A 35 -3.32 -11.50 21.41
C GLU A 35 -4.84 -11.57 21.60
N ARG A 36 -5.61 -10.65 21.00
CA ARG A 36 -7.07 -10.67 21.08
C ARG A 36 -7.67 -11.94 20.49
N LEU A 37 -7.21 -12.37 19.31
CA LEU A 37 -7.67 -13.61 18.67
C LEU A 37 -7.29 -14.86 19.49
N ARG A 38 -6.10 -14.87 20.08
CA ARG A 38 -5.65 -15.94 21.00
C ARG A 38 -6.53 -16.01 22.25
N ASP A 39 -6.77 -14.86 22.89
CA ASP A 39 -7.41 -14.78 24.21
C ASP A 39 -8.94 -14.86 24.14
N SER A 40 -9.54 -14.64 22.96
CA SER A 40 -10.99 -14.85 22.75
C SER A 40 -11.37 -16.32 22.55
N GLY A 41 -10.39 -17.22 22.42
CA GLY A 41 -10.61 -18.65 22.26
C GLY A 41 -11.18 -19.05 20.90
N VAL A 42 -11.18 -18.15 19.91
CA VAL A 42 -11.62 -18.48 18.55
C VAL A 42 -10.54 -19.29 17.84
N LYS A 43 -10.98 -20.26 17.03
CA LYS A 43 -10.09 -20.97 16.12
C LYS A 43 -10.05 -20.23 14.80
N TYR A 44 -8.84 -19.88 14.37
CA TYR A 44 -8.64 -19.17 13.11
C TYR A 44 -7.46 -19.73 12.33
N SER A 45 -7.48 -19.51 11.02
CA SER A 45 -6.33 -19.68 10.13
C SER A 45 -6.00 -18.35 9.45
N TRP A 46 -4.72 -18.17 9.15
CA TRP A 46 -4.20 -17.02 8.42
C TRP A 46 -3.33 -17.50 7.26
N SER A 47 -3.56 -16.94 6.08
CA SER A 47 -2.66 -17.06 4.94
C SER A 47 -2.30 -15.66 4.44
N CYS A 48 -1.08 -15.50 3.95
CA CYS A 48 -0.61 -14.26 3.37
C CYS A 48 0.25 -14.54 2.14
N GLU A 49 0.02 -13.77 1.09
CA GLU A 49 0.72 -13.85 -0.18
C GLU A 49 1.29 -12.48 -0.54
N PRO A 50 2.58 -12.39 -0.95
CA PRO A 50 3.17 -11.14 -1.38
C PRO A 50 2.55 -10.67 -2.70
N VAL A 51 2.31 -9.37 -2.79
CA VAL A 51 1.94 -8.70 -4.04
C VAL A 51 3.21 -8.09 -4.63
N TYR A 52 3.58 -8.55 -5.82
CA TYR A 52 4.73 -8.04 -6.55
C TYR A 52 4.32 -6.91 -7.48
N GLY A 53 5.16 -5.89 -7.55
CA GLY A 53 5.09 -4.81 -8.52
C GLY A 53 6.48 -4.51 -9.09
N THR A 54 6.51 -3.62 -10.09
CA THR A 54 7.77 -3.14 -10.66
C THR A 54 8.09 -1.76 -10.08
N HIS A 55 9.28 -1.62 -9.50
CA HIS A 55 9.78 -0.34 -9.00
C HIS A 55 11.20 -0.12 -9.53
N ASN A 56 11.42 0.99 -10.25
CA ASN A 56 12.70 1.31 -10.90
C ASN A 56 13.26 0.17 -11.79
N GLY A 57 12.37 -0.57 -12.49
CA GLY A 57 12.76 -1.69 -13.36
C GLY A 57 13.02 -3.00 -12.62
N GLU A 58 12.97 -3.03 -11.29
CA GLU A 58 13.14 -4.24 -10.47
C GLU A 58 11.79 -4.75 -9.97
N LYS A 59 11.67 -6.08 -9.89
CA LYS A 59 10.52 -6.73 -9.25
C LYS A 59 10.69 -6.62 -7.73
N ARG A 60 9.74 -5.96 -7.06
CA ARG A 60 9.75 -5.71 -5.61
C ARG A 60 8.41 -6.09 -5.00
N ILE A 61 8.41 -6.42 -3.71
CA ILE A 61 7.17 -6.58 -2.95
C ILE A 61 6.60 -5.19 -2.68
N VAL A 62 5.41 -4.91 -3.22
CA VAL A 62 4.70 -3.62 -3.09
C VAL A 62 3.51 -3.69 -2.13
N GLY A 63 3.17 -4.88 -1.68
CA GLY A 63 2.08 -5.12 -0.75
C GLY A 63 1.94 -6.59 -0.39
N ALA A 64 0.86 -6.91 0.30
CA ALA A 64 0.51 -8.26 0.67
C ALA A 64 -1.02 -8.41 0.67
N LYS A 65 -1.50 -9.52 0.12
CA LYS A 65 -2.88 -9.98 0.31
C LYS A 65 -2.85 -10.98 1.45
N GLY A 66 -3.76 -10.88 2.39
CA GLY A 66 -3.93 -11.91 3.40
C GLY A 66 -5.39 -12.26 3.63
N THR A 67 -5.62 -13.52 3.97
CA THR A 67 -6.95 -14.08 4.20
C THR A 67 -6.97 -14.69 5.59
N ILE A 68 -7.88 -14.21 6.43
CA ILE A 68 -8.17 -14.81 7.74
C ILE A 68 -9.50 -15.54 7.66
N THR A 69 -9.53 -16.74 8.22
CA THR A 69 -10.75 -17.53 8.39
C THR A 69 -10.95 -17.80 9.86
N ILE A 70 -12.11 -17.44 10.41
CA ILE A 70 -12.48 -17.74 11.79
C ILE A 70 -13.62 -18.76 11.75
N GLU A 71 -13.48 -19.87 12.48
CA GLU A 71 -14.50 -20.92 12.55
C GLU A 71 -15.85 -20.31 13.01
N GLY A 72 -16.89 -20.49 12.19
CA GLY A 72 -18.23 -19.97 12.46
C GLY A 72 -18.48 -18.52 12.05
N MET A 73 -17.45 -17.74 11.67
CA MET A 73 -17.61 -16.36 11.17
C MET A 73 -17.28 -16.21 9.68
N GLY A 74 -16.60 -17.19 9.08
CA GLY A 74 -16.26 -17.19 7.66
C GLY A 74 -14.85 -16.67 7.38
N SER A 75 -14.62 -16.21 6.15
CA SER A 75 -13.31 -15.79 5.65
C SER A 75 -13.37 -14.39 5.06
N TYR A 76 -12.37 -13.57 5.37
CA TYR A 76 -12.22 -12.24 4.78
C TYR A 76 -10.78 -11.96 4.36
N ASP A 77 -10.68 -11.18 3.28
CA ASP A 77 -9.44 -10.70 2.72
C ASP A 77 -9.11 -9.30 3.25
N GLY A 78 -7.81 -9.05 3.43
CA GLY A 78 -7.23 -7.74 3.68
C GLY A 78 -6.04 -7.52 2.77
N PHE A 79 -5.78 -6.24 2.48
CA PHE A 79 -4.68 -5.83 1.61
C PHE A 79 -3.85 -4.77 2.32
N GLY A 80 -2.57 -5.07 2.52
CA GLY A 80 -1.60 -4.11 3.04
C GLY A 80 -0.67 -3.64 1.94
N ASP A 81 -0.27 -2.38 2.01
CA ASP A 81 0.63 -1.74 1.06
C ASP A 81 2.00 -1.46 1.69
N VAL A 82 2.98 -1.25 0.81
CA VAL A 82 4.32 -0.82 1.18
C VAL A 82 4.46 0.65 0.84
N ASP A 83 4.96 1.43 1.80
CA ASP A 83 5.27 2.84 1.57
C ASP A 83 6.25 3.00 0.41
N THR A 84 5.92 3.85 -0.57
CA THR A 84 6.73 4.00 -1.80
C THR A 84 8.17 4.43 -1.51
N PHE A 85 8.40 5.20 -0.44
CA PHE A 85 9.76 5.60 -0.03
C PHE A 85 10.64 4.43 0.40
N LYS A 86 10.05 3.31 0.86
CA LYS A 86 10.78 2.09 1.24
C LYS A 86 11.24 1.32 0.02
N LEU A 87 10.47 1.33 -1.07
CA LEU A 87 10.80 0.61 -2.30
C LEU A 87 12.12 1.12 -2.92
N GLY A 88 12.36 2.43 -2.86
CA GLY A 88 13.58 3.05 -3.40
C GLY A 88 14.76 3.15 -2.43
N ASN A 89 14.62 2.66 -1.19
CA ASN A 89 15.61 2.85 -0.14
C ASN A 89 16.31 1.53 0.21
N ALA A 90 17.63 1.48 -0.01
CA ALA A 90 18.47 0.30 0.20
C ALA A 90 18.44 -0.27 1.63
N LYS A 91 17.95 0.49 2.63
CA LYS A 91 17.77 0.00 4.00
C LYS A 91 16.58 -0.96 4.15
N PHE A 92 15.64 -0.95 3.21
CA PHE A 92 14.43 -1.78 3.25
C PHE A 92 14.49 -2.84 2.16
N ASN A 93 14.66 -4.09 2.58
CA ASN A 93 14.59 -5.24 1.68
C ASN A 93 13.14 -5.75 1.56
N ASP A 94 12.92 -6.69 0.65
CA ASP A 94 11.60 -7.26 0.42
C ASP A 94 11.02 -8.01 1.63
N GLY A 95 11.88 -8.51 2.53
CA GLY A 95 11.43 -9.09 3.81
C GLY A 95 10.85 -8.03 4.76
N ASN A 96 11.47 -6.85 4.86
CA ASN A 96 10.91 -5.72 5.61
C ASN A 96 9.58 -5.26 5.01
N ASN A 97 9.52 -5.15 3.68
CA ASN A 97 8.34 -4.73 2.96
C ASN A 97 7.16 -5.70 3.18
N LEU A 98 7.42 -7.02 3.04
CA LEU A 98 6.41 -8.04 3.28
C LEU A 98 5.93 -8.03 4.73
N LYS A 99 6.84 -7.91 5.70
CA LYS A 99 6.46 -7.85 7.13
C LYS A 99 5.52 -6.69 7.43
N ASP A 100 5.81 -5.50 6.89
CA ASP A 100 4.97 -4.32 7.11
C ASP A 100 3.61 -4.48 6.43
N ALA A 101 3.60 -4.93 5.17
CA ALA A 101 2.38 -5.15 4.40
C ALA A 101 1.50 -6.27 4.96
N GLU A 102 2.08 -7.39 5.39
CA GLU A 102 1.35 -8.48 6.06
C GLU A 102 0.65 -7.98 7.32
N SER A 103 1.36 -7.18 8.13
CA SER A 103 0.81 -6.67 9.37
C SER A 103 -0.43 -5.80 9.15
N ASP A 104 -0.46 -5.05 8.04
CA ASP A 104 -1.60 -4.20 7.67
C ASP A 104 -2.73 -4.99 7.02
N ALA A 105 -2.40 -5.95 6.14
CA ALA A 105 -3.36 -6.90 5.56
C ALA A 105 -4.12 -7.64 6.67
N PHE A 106 -3.41 -8.11 7.69
CA PHE A 106 -4.01 -8.83 8.82
C PHE A 106 -5.03 -7.97 9.58
N LYS A 107 -4.65 -6.75 9.98
CA LYS A 107 -5.56 -5.84 10.70
C LYS A 107 -6.79 -5.51 9.85
N ARG A 108 -6.61 -5.19 8.57
CA ARG A 108 -7.72 -4.87 7.65
C ARG A 108 -8.67 -6.04 7.43
N ALA A 109 -8.15 -7.27 7.37
CA ALA A 109 -8.97 -8.46 7.27
C ALA A 109 -9.73 -8.70 8.58
N CYS A 110 -9.08 -8.53 9.75
CA CYS A 110 -9.73 -8.64 11.06
C CYS A 110 -10.86 -7.62 11.24
N MET A 111 -10.71 -6.40 10.72
CA MET A 111 -11.75 -5.37 10.78
C MET A 111 -13.06 -5.81 10.10
N ARG A 112 -13.02 -6.68 9.09
CA ARG A 112 -14.24 -7.18 8.43
C ARG A 112 -15.11 -8.05 9.33
N PHE A 113 -14.53 -8.63 10.38
CA PHE A 113 -15.29 -9.31 11.43
C PHE A 113 -15.85 -8.37 12.50
N GLY A 114 -15.45 -7.09 12.53
CA GLY A 114 -15.76 -6.15 13.60
C GLY A 114 -14.59 -5.82 14.52
N LEU A 115 -13.40 -6.40 14.30
CA LEU A 115 -12.25 -6.22 15.19
C LEU A 115 -11.54 -4.89 14.96
N GLY A 116 -11.59 -3.99 15.94
CA GLY A 116 -10.94 -2.67 15.83
C GLY A 116 -11.64 -1.69 14.89
N VAL A 117 -12.95 -1.90 14.61
CA VAL A 117 -13.75 -1.01 13.76
C VAL A 117 -13.91 0.37 14.40
N GLU A 118 -13.90 0.46 15.73
CA GLU A 118 -13.97 1.70 16.49
C GLU A 118 -12.80 2.66 16.20
N LEU A 119 -11.66 2.14 15.75
CA LEU A 119 -10.50 2.96 15.36
C LEU A 119 -10.76 3.75 14.07
N TRP A 120 -11.73 3.29 13.29
CA TRP A 120 -12.08 3.80 11.96
C TRP A 120 -13.41 4.55 11.93
N SER A 121 -14.38 4.13 12.75
CA SER A 121 -15.67 4.82 12.90
C SER A 121 -15.67 5.88 14.00
N GLY A 122 -14.73 5.78 14.96
CA GLY A 122 -14.62 6.69 16.10
C GLY A 122 -13.64 7.85 15.91
N SER A 123 -12.92 7.91 14.79
CA SER A 123 -12.07 9.06 14.47
C SER A 123 -12.94 10.28 14.12
N LYS A 124 -12.51 11.48 14.54
CA LYS A 124 -13.22 12.76 14.26
C LYS A 124 -13.38 13.09 12.77
N GLN A 125 -12.67 12.35 11.93
CA GLN A 125 -12.62 12.46 10.48
C GLN A 125 -12.60 11.02 9.95
N THR A 126 -13.28 10.72 8.85
CA THR A 126 -13.23 9.41 8.18
C THR A 126 -12.02 9.29 7.26
N GLU A 127 -11.64 8.07 6.85
CA GLU A 127 -10.53 7.90 5.89
C GLU A 127 -10.85 8.58 4.55
N GLU A 128 -12.12 8.54 4.14
CA GLU A 128 -12.63 9.18 2.94
C GLU A 128 -12.47 10.69 3.02
N GLU A 129 -12.80 11.30 4.16
CA GLU A 129 -12.61 12.73 4.41
C GLU A 129 -11.13 13.12 4.48
N HIS A 130 -10.26 12.26 5.03
CA HIS A 130 -8.82 12.49 5.05
C HIS A 130 -8.21 12.42 3.65
N SER A 131 -8.62 11.44 2.86
CA SER A 131 -8.19 11.29 1.47
C SER A 131 -8.68 12.46 0.61
N ALA A 132 -9.93 12.90 0.79
CA ALA A 132 -10.49 14.06 0.11
C ALA A 132 -9.82 15.38 0.52
N ALA A 133 -9.32 15.49 1.75
CA ALA A 133 -8.55 16.63 2.23
C ALA A 133 -7.08 16.65 1.78
N GLY A 134 -6.68 15.75 0.87
CA GLY A 134 -5.30 15.64 0.37
C GLY A 134 -4.35 14.90 1.32
N GLY A 135 -4.88 14.27 2.38
CA GLY A 135 -4.13 13.34 3.19
C GLY A 135 -3.91 12.01 2.45
N SER A 136 -2.82 11.31 2.75
CA SER A 136 -2.51 10.01 2.14
C SER A 136 -2.40 8.94 3.20
N SER A 137 -3.04 7.79 2.95
CA SER A 137 -2.86 6.57 3.75
C SER A 137 -1.42 6.07 3.75
N ASN A 138 -0.65 6.40 2.69
CA ASN A 138 0.75 6.01 2.53
C ASN A 138 1.74 7.11 2.97
N GLY A 139 1.28 8.14 3.69
CA GLY A 139 2.10 9.24 4.21
C GLY A 139 2.63 10.22 3.16
N TYR A 140 2.24 10.08 1.89
CA TYR A 140 2.57 11.03 0.83
C TYR A 140 1.58 12.20 0.85
N VAL A 141 1.93 13.32 1.45
CA VAL A 141 1.14 14.55 1.30
C VAL A 141 1.52 15.16 -0.06
N PRO A 142 0.59 15.28 -1.04
CA PRO A 142 0.88 15.99 -2.27
C PRO A 142 1.32 17.41 -1.91
N LYS A 143 2.53 17.82 -2.31
CA LYS A 143 2.95 19.20 -2.11
C LYS A 143 1.94 20.10 -2.84
N PRO A 144 1.49 21.22 -2.22
CA PRO A 144 0.65 22.17 -2.93
C PRO A 144 1.38 22.64 -4.20
N TYR A 145 0.67 22.74 -5.32
CA TYR A 145 1.24 23.26 -6.56
C TYR A 145 1.69 24.69 -6.32
N THR A 146 3.00 24.92 -6.40
CA THR A 146 3.61 26.20 -6.02
C THR A 146 3.80 27.10 -7.24
N GLU A 147 3.94 28.40 -7.00
CA GLU A 147 4.33 29.36 -8.05
C GLU A 147 5.68 29.01 -8.69
N GLU A 148 6.59 28.34 -7.96
CA GLU A 148 7.84 27.83 -8.51
C GLU A 148 7.62 26.66 -9.49
N ASP A 149 6.65 25.79 -9.23
CA ASP A 149 6.29 24.70 -10.15
C ASP A 149 5.65 25.26 -11.42
N ALA A 150 4.76 26.26 -11.28
CA ALA A 150 4.21 27.01 -12.40
C ALA A 150 5.29 27.73 -13.23
N ALA A 151 6.30 28.30 -12.57
CA ALA A 151 7.43 28.96 -13.23
C ALA A 151 8.38 27.98 -13.93
N LYS A 152 8.48 26.74 -13.46
CA LYS A 152 9.24 25.67 -14.13
C LYS A 152 8.49 25.17 -15.36
N ASP A 153 7.19 24.94 -15.24
CA ASP A 153 6.35 24.50 -16.35
C ASP A 153 6.26 25.59 -17.44
N ALA A 154 6.20 26.86 -17.05
CA ALA A 154 6.23 27.99 -17.98
C ALA A 154 7.56 28.14 -18.75
N LYS A 155 8.65 27.56 -18.25
CA LYS A 155 9.96 27.52 -18.93
C LYS A 155 10.13 26.31 -19.85
N VAL A 156 9.16 25.41 -19.89
CA VAL A 156 9.17 24.29 -20.84
C VAL A 156 8.83 24.82 -22.22
N GLU A 157 9.85 25.07 -23.03
CA GLU A 157 9.65 25.35 -24.44
C GLU A 157 9.22 24.08 -25.18
N VAL A 158 7.94 24.00 -25.53
CA VAL A 158 7.42 22.93 -26.39
C VAL A 158 7.80 23.26 -27.84
N THR A 159 8.96 22.78 -28.28
CA THR A 159 9.31 22.81 -29.70
C THR A 159 8.48 21.78 -30.45
N LYS A 160 7.65 22.23 -31.39
CA LYS A 160 6.94 21.33 -32.32
C LYS A 160 7.95 20.70 -33.27
N VAL A 161 8.32 19.45 -33.02
CA VAL A 161 9.19 18.67 -33.91
C VAL A 161 8.35 18.16 -35.09
N ASP A 162 8.70 18.56 -36.32
CA ASP A 162 8.08 18.00 -37.53
C ASP A 162 8.65 16.61 -37.80
N MET A 163 7.87 15.59 -37.43
CA MET A 163 8.21 14.17 -37.57
C MET A 163 8.35 13.71 -39.03
N ARG A 164 8.00 14.54 -40.02
CA ARG A 164 8.15 14.20 -41.45
C ARG A 164 9.56 14.44 -41.97
N LYS A 165 10.36 15.28 -41.30
CA LYS A 165 11.75 15.55 -41.68
C LYS A 165 12.62 14.32 -41.46
N LYS A 166 13.53 14.04 -42.40
CA LYS A 166 14.39 12.85 -42.39
C LYS A 166 15.29 12.78 -41.15
N GLU A 167 15.74 13.92 -40.65
CA GLU A 167 16.56 14.06 -39.43
C GLU A 167 15.82 13.74 -38.12
N ASN A 168 14.48 13.79 -38.12
CA ASN A 168 13.64 13.52 -36.94
C ASN A 168 12.98 12.13 -37.00
N LYS A 169 13.25 11.36 -38.07
CA LYS A 169 12.87 9.95 -38.11
C LYS A 169 13.88 9.18 -37.27
N LEU A 170 13.40 8.23 -36.47
CA LEU A 170 14.29 7.32 -35.74
C LEU A 170 15.33 6.75 -36.71
N SER A 171 16.59 6.78 -36.28
CA SER A 171 17.67 6.14 -37.01
C SER A 171 17.39 4.64 -37.12
N THR A 172 18.06 3.96 -38.05
CA THR A 172 17.92 2.52 -38.20
C THR A 172 18.33 1.78 -36.91
N GLU A 173 19.30 2.33 -36.19
CA GLU A 173 19.79 1.81 -34.90
C GLU A 173 18.75 2.02 -33.79
N ASP A 174 18.13 3.20 -33.71
CA ASP A 174 17.08 3.48 -32.73
C ASP A 174 15.82 2.64 -32.97
N LYS A 175 15.49 2.37 -34.23
CA LYS A 175 14.39 1.46 -34.57
C LYS A 175 14.70 0.04 -34.16
N ALA A 176 15.90 -0.46 -34.44
CA ALA A 176 16.30 -1.80 -34.03
C ALA A 176 16.31 -1.95 -32.50
N ALA A 177 16.75 -0.92 -31.77
CA ALA A 177 16.70 -0.90 -30.31
C ALA A 177 15.25 -0.86 -29.79
N HIS A 178 14.39 -0.04 -30.39
CA HIS A 178 12.97 0.03 -30.06
C HIS A 178 12.28 -1.31 -30.32
N ASP A 179 12.54 -1.94 -31.46
CA ASP A 179 11.94 -3.23 -31.84
C ASP A 179 12.43 -4.35 -30.91
N ALA A 180 13.71 -4.37 -30.53
CA ALA A 180 14.24 -5.33 -29.55
C ALA A 180 13.61 -5.15 -28.16
N ILE A 181 13.35 -3.90 -27.73
CA ILE A 181 12.63 -3.62 -26.49
C ILE A 181 11.19 -4.11 -26.60
N MET A 182 10.50 -3.84 -27.72
CA MET A 182 9.13 -4.27 -27.93
C MET A 182 9.00 -5.80 -28.00
N ASP A 183 9.93 -6.50 -28.65
CA ASP A 183 9.98 -7.96 -28.67
C ASP A 183 10.23 -8.55 -27.27
N SER A 184 11.07 -7.89 -26.46
CA SER A 184 11.32 -8.33 -25.07
C SER A 184 10.10 -8.13 -24.15
N ILE A 185 9.24 -7.14 -24.45
CA ILE A 185 8.02 -6.86 -23.70
C ILE A 185 6.87 -7.78 -24.16
N LEU A 186 6.79 -8.05 -25.47
CA LEU A 186 5.71 -8.82 -26.07
C LEU A 186 5.92 -10.33 -26.03
N GLY A 187 7.14 -10.80 -25.70
CA GLY A 187 7.42 -12.19 -25.34
C GLY A 187 6.92 -13.19 -26.38
N THR A 188 7.76 -13.57 -27.33
CA THR A 188 7.57 -14.80 -28.08
C THR A 188 7.58 -16.00 -27.13
N GLU A 189 6.40 -16.40 -26.66
CA GLU A 189 6.11 -17.81 -26.47
C GLU A 189 5.92 -18.43 -27.87
N ALA A 190 6.96 -19.15 -28.30
CA ALA A 190 6.87 -20.23 -29.27
C ALA A 190 7.82 -21.34 -28.81
#